data_AF-A0A0Q0JAY9-F1
#
_entry.id   AF-A0A0Q0JAY9-F1
#
_cell.length_a   1.000
_cell.length_b   1.000
_cell.length_c   1.000
_cell.angle_alpha   90.00
_cell.angle_beta   90.00
_cell.angle_gamma   90.00
#
_symmetry.space_group_name_H-M   'P 1'
#
loop_
_entity.id
_entity.type
_entity.pdbx_description
1 polymer ?
#
loop_
_entity_poly.entity_id
_entity_poly.type
_entity_poly.pdbx_seq_one_letter_code
_entity_poly.pdbx_strand_id
1 'polypeptide(L)'
;VFAAALYYNDQFDFSSQSTPAIVVIHWWQAWIKLISNTIAFEFIFGMMLAELTLANTLPLLTPFGRKFMRLVLLLATISAGFIGPQAYGISGGFWLAATIMTAVIMLSYRSEAGSNRTLIFLGDISYSLYLVHFSLMVFLTQLMSKNASPTEKSGVFILSITASIVMASVMFKWIEKPSIKVGKKVASALSARLKPYTN
;
A
#
# COMPACT_ATOMS: atom_id res chain seq x y z
N VAL A 1 14.48 -7.46 -13.55
CA VAL A 1 14.90 -6.61 -12.42
C VAL A 1 16.40 -6.68 -12.22
N PHE A 2 16.93 -7.82 -11.73
CA PHE A 2 18.37 -7.98 -11.49
C PHE A 2 19.25 -7.87 -12.74
N ALA A 3 18.78 -8.34 -13.90
CA ALA A 3 19.53 -8.23 -15.17
C ALA A 3 19.68 -6.77 -15.67
N ALA A 4 18.71 -5.90 -15.37
CA ALA A 4 18.78 -4.49 -15.76
C ALA A 4 19.67 -3.67 -14.80
N ALA A 5 19.68 -4.02 -13.51
CA ALA A 5 20.62 -3.46 -12.54
C ALA A 5 22.08 -3.86 -12.86
N LEU A 6 22.31 -5.13 -13.24
CA LEU A 6 23.61 -5.66 -13.67
C LEU A 6 24.18 -4.93 -14.90
N TYR A 7 23.34 -4.59 -15.88
CA TYR A 7 23.80 -3.96 -17.11
C TYR A 7 24.19 -2.48 -16.93
N TYR A 8 23.68 -1.81 -15.88
CA TYR A 8 23.85 -0.36 -15.70
C TYR A 8 24.70 0.07 -14.51
N ASN A 9 24.81 -0.74 -13.44
CA ASN A 9 25.46 -0.31 -12.19
C ASN A 9 26.73 -1.12 -11.83
N ASP A 10 27.11 -2.15 -12.60
CA ASP A 10 28.25 -3.06 -12.35
C ASP A 10 28.34 -3.65 -10.92
N GLN A 11 27.29 -3.50 -10.10
CA GLN A 11 27.21 -3.96 -8.73
C GLN A 11 25.84 -4.57 -8.43
N PHE A 12 25.87 -5.65 -7.64
CA PHE A 12 24.70 -6.32 -7.10
C PHE A 12 24.23 -5.55 -5.87
N ASP A 13 23.20 -4.72 -6.01
CA ASP A 13 22.54 -4.10 -4.87
C ASP A 13 21.09 -4.58 -4.79
N PHE A 14 20.68 -5.01 -3.59
CA PHE A 14 19.32 -5.44 -3.30
C PHE A 14 18.43 -4.26 -2.88
N SER A 15 18.99 -3.07 -2.68
CA SER A 15 18.27 -1.87 -2.23
C SER A 15 17.13 -1.45 -3.19
N SER A 16 15.93 -1.18 -2.67
CA SER A 16 14.83 -0.64 -3.50
C SER A 16 15.06 0.76 -4.07
N GLN A 17 16.07 1.45 -3.53
CA GLN A 17 16.50 2.77 -3.95
C GLN A 17 17.56 2.71 -5.06
N SER A 18 18.15 1.54 -5.32
CA SER A 18 18.98 1.28 -6.51
C SER A 18 18.11 1.15 -7.76
N THR A 19 17.39 2.22 -8.06
CA THR A 19 16.88 2.37 -9.42
C THR A 19 18.08 2.69 -10.30
N PRO A 20 18.24 2.08 -11.49
CA PRO A 20 19.28 2.50 -12.42
C PRO A 20 19.21 4.01 -12.56
N ALA A 21 20.35 4.71 -12.52
CA ALA A 21 20.44 6.17 -12.61
C ALA A 21 20.10 6.67 -14.04
N ILE A 22 19.00 6.16 -14.60
CA ILE A 22 18.43 6.58 -15.85
C ILE A 22 17.67 7.87 -15.53
N VAL A 23 18.26 9.00 -15.96
CA VAL A 23 17.51 10.24 -16.17
C VAL A 23 16.39 9.87 -17.16
N VAL A 24 15.14 9.94 -16.72
CA VAL A 24 13.98 9.58 -17.56
C VAL A 24 13.82 10.68 -18.61
N ILE A 25 14.44 10.49 -19.76
CA ILE A 25 14.35 11.39 -20.92
C ILE A 25 13.20 10.94 -21.82
N HIS A 26 12.84 9.65 -21.81
CA HIS A 26 11.78 9.08 -22.65
C HIS A 26 10.75 8.27 -21.84
N TRP A 27 9.49 8.30 -22.28
CA TRP A 27 8.33 7.66 -21.63
C TRP A 27 8.49 6.14 -21.43
N TRP A 28 9.22 5.44 -22.31
CA TRP A 28 9.47 4.01 -22.20
C TRP A 28 10.44 3.65 -21.06
N GLN A 29 11.32 4.58 -20.66
CA GLN A 29 12.24 4.38 -19.54
C GLN A 29 11.48 4.33 -18.20
N ALA A 30 10.30 4.98 -18.11
CA ALA A 30 9.44 4.89 -16.94
C ALA A 30 8.92 3.46 -16.71
N TRP A 31 8.60 2.72 -17.78
CA TRP A 31 8.17 1.32 -17.69
C TRP A 31 9.30 0.40 -17.22
N ILE A 32 10.52 0.62 -17.74
CA ILE A 32 11.72 -0.11 -17.28
C ILE A 32 11.98 0.19 -15.80
N LYS A 33 11.86 1.46 -15.41
CA LYS A 33 12.02 1.91 -14.03
C LYS A 33 10.99 1.28 -13.08
N LEU A 34 9.74 1.17 -13.53
CA LEU A 34 8.63 0.60 -12.77
C LEU A 34 8.78 -0.91 -12.59
N ILE A 35 9.10 -1.63 -13.67
CA ILE A 35 9.31 -3.09 -13.63
C ILE A 35 10.59 -3.43 -12.87
N SER A 36 11.61 -2.57 -12.92
CA SER A 36 12.86 -2.76 -12.17
C SER A 36 12.77 -2.34 -10.71
N ASN A 37 11.64 -1.81 -10.25
CA ASN A 37 11.43 -1.48 -8.85
C ASN A 37 10.90 -2.70 -8.09
N THR A 38 11.49 -2.96 -6.92
CA THR A 38 11.06 -3.99 -5.98
C THR A 38 9.59 -3.93 -5.55
N ILE A 39 8.93 -2.78 -5.69
CA ILE A 39 7.47 -2.61 -5.45
C ILE A 39 6.64 -3.59 -6.29
N ALA A 40 7.08 -3.92 -7.51
CA ALA A 40 6.38 -4.88 -8.36
C ALA A 40 6.28 -6.27 -7.71
N PHE A 41 7.30 -6.69 -6.96
CA PHE A 41 7.27 -7.96 -6.23
C PHE A 41 6.31 -7.93 -5.03
N GLU A 42 6.22 -6.79 -4.32
CA GLU A 42 5.23 -6.63 -3.24
C GLU A 42 3.80 -6.76 -3.78
N PHE A 43 3.56 -6.17 -4.95
CA PHE A 43 2.29 -6.26 -5.64
C PHE A 43 1.97 -7.69 -6.10
N ILE A 44 2.93 -8.39 -6.72
CA ILE A 44 2.77 -9.80 -7.13
C ILE A 44 2.47 -10.68 -5.91
N PHE A 45 3.20 -10.52 -4.81
CA PHE A 45 2.96 -11.27 -3.58
C PHE A 45 1.54 -11.05 -3.05
N GLY A 46 1.06 -9.79 -3.06
CA GLY A 46 -0.32 -9.46 -2.71
C GLY A 46 -1.35 -10.15 -3.62
N MET A 47 -1.12 -10.15 -4.94
CA MET A 47 -1.98 -10.85 -5.90
C MET A 47 -2.01 -12.36 -5.65
N MET A 48 -0.87 -12.99 -5.37
CA MET A 48 -0.80 -14.42 -5.05
C MET A 48 -1.62 -14.76 -3.80
N LEU A 49 -1.50 -13.98 -2.72
CA LEU A 49 -2.31 -14.19 -1.53
C LEU A 49 -3.81 -14.04 -1.82
N ALA A 50 -4.19 -13.04 -2.63
CA ALA A 50 -5.58 -12.85 -3.04
C ALA A 50 -6.09 -14.05 -3.85
N GLU A 51 -5.33 -14.54 -4.82
CA GLU A 51 -5.69 -15.72 -5.61
C GLU A 51 -5.87 -16.96 -4.73
N LEU A 52 -4.99 -17.21 -3.76
CA LEU A 52 -5.13 -18.31 -2.80
C LEU A 52 -6.41 -18.19 -1.95
N THR A 53 -6.77 -16.98 -1.53
CA THR A 53 -8.03 -16.75 -0.80
C THR A 53 -9.26 -17.01 -1.67
N LEU A 54 -9.24 -16.56 -2.93
CA LEU A 54 -10.35 -16.72 -3.88
C LEU A 54 -10.50 -18.17 -4.36
N ALA A 55 -9.39 -18.86 -4.58
CA ALA A 55 -9.35 -20.28 -4.92
C ALA A 55 -9.74 -21.19 -3.75
N ASN A 56 -9.93 -20.63 -2.54
CA ASN A 56 -10.23 -21.37 -1.31
C ASN A 56 -9.20 -22.45 -0.97
N THR A 57 -7.96 -22.27 -1.43
CA THR A 57 -6.86 -23.24 -1.24
C THR A 57 -6.11 -23.03 0.07
N LEU A 58 -6.39 -21.93 0.78
CA LEU A 58 -5.76 -21.68 2.07
C LEU A 58 -6.19 -22.71 3.13
N PRO A 59 -5.23 -23.24 3.91
CA PRO A 59 -5.52 -24.20 4.95
C PRO A 59 -6.31 -23.56 6.09
N LEU A 60 -7.27 -24.30 6.65
CA LEU A 60 -7.95 -23.88 7.87
C LEU A 60 -7.00 -24.07 9.05
N LEU A 61 -6.75 -22.97 9.78
CA LEU A 61 -5.89 -23.02 10.95
C LEU A 61 -6.56 -23.75 12.11
N THR A 62 -5.85 -24.69 12.72
CA THR A 62 -6.22 -25.26 14.02
C THR A 62 -6.24 -24.17 15.10
N PRO A 63 -6.90 -24.36 16.25
CA PRO A 63 -6.88 -23.38 17.35
C PRO A 63 -5.45 -23.05 17.81
N PHE A 64 -4.54 -24.03 17.79
CA PHE A 64 -3.12 -23.84 18.05
C PHE A 64 -2.47 -23.00 16.94
N GLY A 65 -2.71 -23.32 15.67
CA GLY A 65 -2.23 -22.52 14.54
C GLY A 65 -2.70 -21.07 14.58
N ARG A 66 -3.94 -20.82 15.00
CA ARG A 66 -4.48 -19.46 15.18
C ARG A 66 -3.75 -18.69 16.29
N LYS A 67 -3.46 -19.34 17.42
CA LYS A 67 -2.65 -18.73 18.50
C LYS A 67 -1.24 -18.39 18.01
N PHE A 68 -0.62 -19.32 17.29
CA PHE A 68 0.71 -19.11 16.68
C PHE A 68 0.70 -17.92 15.72
N MET A 69 -0.26 -17.85 14.79
CA MET A 69 -0.35 -16.73 13.84
C MET A 69 -0.63 -15.38 14.53
N ARG A 70 -1.39 -15.36 15.64
CA ARG A 70 -1.56 -14.15 16.46
C ARG A 70 -0.25 -13.71 17.11
N LEU A 71 0.55 -14.66 17.60
CA LEU A 71 1.87 -14.37 18.16
C LEU A 71 2.80 -13.80 17.08
N VAL A 72 2.83 -14.41 15.90
CA VAL A 72 3.61 -13.91 14.74
C VAL A 72 3.20 -12.48 14.38
N LEU A 73 1.89 -12.21 14.27
CA LEU A 73 1.38 -10.87 13.97
C LEU A 73 1.80 -9.84 15.04
N LEU A 74 1.71 -10.21 16.32
CA LEU A 74 2.09 -9.35 17.44
C LEU A 74 3.58 -9.04 17.42
N LEU A 75 4.43 -10.06 17.26
CA LEU A 75 5.89 -9.89 17.19
C LEU A 75 6.31 -9.05 15.98
N ALA A 76 5.69 -9.28 14.82
CA ALA A 76 5.96 -8.49 13.61
C ALA A 76 5.52 -7.02 13.76
N THR A 77 4.39 -6.76 14.43
CA THR A 77 3.93 -5.40 14.68
C THR A 77 4.84 -4.67 15.68
N ILE A 78 5.30 -5.37 16.71
CA ILE A 78 6.27 -4.83 17.68
C ILE A 78 7.60 -4.53 17.00
N SER A 79 8.13 -5.47 16.21
CA SER A 79 9.40 -5.25 15.50
C SER A 79 9.32 -4.08 14.52
N ALA A 80 8.18 -3.88 13.85
CA ALA A 80 7.95 -2.69 13.02
C ALA A 80 8.11 -1.38 13.79
N GLY A 81 7.64 -1.33 15.04
CA GLY A 81 7.78 -0.15 15.90
C GLY A 81 9.23 0.14 16.31
N PHE A 82 10.04 -0.90 16.52
CA PHE A 82 11.45 -0.75 16.92
C PHE A 82 12.38 -0.44 15.74
N ILE A 83 12.13 -1.05 14.59
CA ILE A 83 12.98 -0.94 13.39
C ILE A 83 12.81 0.43 12.71
N GLY A 84 11.67 1.11 12.92
CA GLY A 84 11.42 2.43 12.36
C GLY A 84 11.20 2.43 10.84
N PRO A 85 11.22 3.61 10.19
CA PRO A 85 10.97 3.73 8.75
C PRO A 85 12.01 2.96 7.94
N GLN A 86 11.55 1.98 7.16
CA GLN A 86 12.39 1.19 6.26
C GLN A 86 12.23 1.67 4.82
N ALA A 87 13.26 1.47 4.01
CA ALA A 87 13.10 1.58 2.57
C ALA A 87 12.03 0.57 2.11
N TYR A 88 11.27 0.92 1.07
CA TYR A 88 10.32 0.00 0.43
C TYR A 88 11.07 -1.21 -0.16
N GLY A 89 10.39 -2.26 -0.61
CA GLY A 89 11.01 -3.32 -1.38
C GLY A 89 11.68 -4.45 -0.61
N ILE A 90 12.20 -5.42 -1.38
CA ILE A 90 12.69 -6.73 -0.91
C ILE A 90 13.84 -6.62 0.11
N SER A 91 14.72 -5.63 -0.03
CA SER A 91 15.83 -5.38 0.91
C SER A 91 15.42 -4.67 2.19
N GLY A 92 14.22 -4.09 2.24
CA GLY A 92 13.74 -3.30 3.36
C GLY A 92 12.46 -3.89 3.93
N GLY A 93 11.40 -3.08 3.95
CA GLY A 93 10.16 -3.37 4.66
C GLY A 93 9.33 -4.54 4.10
N PHE A 94 9.64 -5.07 2.92
CA PHE A 94 8.83 -6.10 2.27
C PHE A 94 8.60 -7.32 3.15
N TRP A 95 9.67 -7.91 3.73
CA TRP A 95 9.54 -9.14 4.53
C TRP A 95 8.62 -8.96 5.73
N LEU A 96 8.71 -7.79 6.36
CA LEU A 96 7.89 -7.45 7.50
C LEU A 96 6.43 -7.24 7.08
N ALA A 97 6.20 -6.47 6.02
CA ALA A 97 4.87 -6.26 5.45
C ALA A 97 4.23 -7.57 4.98
N ALA A 98 4.99 -8.43 4.29
CA ALA A 98 4.56 -9.74 3.82
C ALA A 98 4.16 -10.66 4.99
N THR A 99 4.93 -10.64 6.08
CA THR A 99 4.63 -11.41 7.30
C THR A 99 3.33 -10.93 7.94
N ILE A 100 3.18 -9.61 8.12
CA ILE A 100 1.96 -9.01 8.69
C ILE A 100 0.75 -9.34 7.81
N MET A 101 0.84 -9.11 6.49
CA MET A 101 -0.25 -9.36 5.55
C MET A 101 -0.66 -10.83 5.52
N THR A 102 0.30 -11.75 5.48
CA THR A 102 0.02 -13.19 5.51
C THR A 102 -0.65 -13.59 6.81
N ALA A 103 -0.17 -13.08 7.95
CA ALA A 103 -0.77 -13.37 9.25
C ALA A 103 -2.20 -12.84 9.37
N VAL A 104 -2.46 -11.61 8.92
CA VAL A 104 -3.81 -11.02 8.91
C VAL A 104 -4.75 -11.82 8.00
N ILE A 105 -4.31 -12.18 6.78
CA ILE A 105 -5.13 -12.95 5.84
C ILE A 105 -5.44 -14.34 6.39
N MET A 106 -4.45 -15.06 6.89
CA MET A 106 -4.65 -16.40 7.47
C MET A 106 -5.57 -16.38 8.70
N LEU A 107 -5.49 -15.34 9.53
CA LEU A 107 -6.36 -15.17 10.70
C LEU A 107 -7.79 -14.76 10.33
N SER A 108 -7.95 -14.02 9.23
CA SER A 108 -9.23 -13.52 8.73
C SER A 108 -9.92 -14.52 7.80
N TYR A 109 -9.18 -15.47 7.22
CA TYR A 109 -9.69 -16.46 6.29
C TYR A 109 -10.76 -17.33 6.97
N ARG A 110 -11.98 -17.29 6.41
CA ARG A 110 -13.19 -17.96 6.92
C ARG A 110 -13.48 -17.73 8.40
N SER A 111 -12.96 -16.65 8.97
CA SER A 111 -13.18 -16.31 10.36
C SER A 111 -14.44 -15.45 10.45
N GLU A 112 -15.36 -15.81 11.34
CA GLU A 112 -16.48 -14.94 11.76
C GLU A 112 -16.02 -13.75 12.62
N ALA A 113 -14.71 -13.46 12.64
CA ALA A 113 -14.18 -12.34 13.39
C ALA A 113 -14.82 -11.07 12.81
N GLY A 114 -15.70 -10.46 13.62
CA GLY A 114 -16.53 -9.34 13.20
C GLY A 114 -15.70 -8.29 12.48
N SER A 115 -16.15 -7.91 11.29
CA SER A 115 -15.47 -6.89 10.53
C SER A 115 -15.55 -5.56 11.27
N ASN A 116 -14.39 -5.02 11.67
CA ASN A 116 -14.36 -3.73 12.34
C ASN A 116 -14.66 -2.64 11.31
N ARG A 117 -15.85 -2.04 11.42
CA ARG A 117 -16.33 -0.99 10.53
C ARG A 117 -15.36 0.19 10.44
N THR A 118 -14.64 0.49 11.52
CA THR A 118 -13.64 1.57 11.55
C THR A 118 -12.42 1.23 10.72
N LEU A 119 -11.90 -0.01 10.79
CA LEU A 119 -10.77 -0.42 9.96
C LEU A 119 -11.16 -0.47 8.48
N ILE A 120 -12.36 -0.94 8.16
CA ILE A 120 -12.87 -0.92 6.78
C ILE A 120 -12.96 0.52 6.28
N PHE A 121 -13.57 1.41 7.07
CA PHE A 121 -13.70 2.82 6.69
C PHE A 121 -12.33 3.49 6.48
N LEU A 122 -11.36 3.21 7.36
CA LEU A 122 -10.01 3.77 7.23
C LEU A 122 -9.28 3.21 6.00
N GLY A 123 -9.49 1.92 5.69
CA GLY A 123 -9.00 1.29 4.46
C GLY A 123 -9.63 1.89 3.21
N ASP A 124 -10.95 2.11 3.21
CA ASP A 124 -11.71 2.73 2.12
C ASP A 124 -11.17 4.12 1.77
N ILE A 125 -10.88 4.96 2.76
CA ILE A 125 -10.36 6.33 2.52
C ILE A 125 -8.84 6.38 2.35
N SER A 126 -8.13 5.25 2.47
CA SER A 126 -6.66 5.24 2.57
C SER A 126 -5.96 5.83 1.35
N TYR A 127 -6.49 5.59 0.14
CA TYR A 127 -5.95 6.17 -1.09
C TYR A 127 -6.08 7.69 -1.10
N SER A 128 -7.29 8.19 -0.83
CA SER A 128 -7.55 9.62 -0.69
C SER A 128 -6.68 10.26 0.41
N LEU A 129 -6.49 9.57 1.54
CA LEU A 129 -5.64 10.02 2.65
C LEU A 129 -4.17 10.13 2.23
N TYR A 130 -3.65 9.13 1.52
CA TYR A 130 -2.28 9.15 0.99
C TYR A 130 -2.02 10.37 0.10
N LEU A 131 -2.99 10.77 -0.73
CA LEU A 131 -2.82 11.93 -1.61
C LEU A 131 -2.79 13.25 -0.84
N VAL A 132 -3.63 13.43 0.18
CA VAL A 132 -3.80 14.74 0.82
C VAL A 132 -2.88 14.97 2.01
N HIS A 133 -2.52 13.93 2.76
CA HIS A 133 -1.87 14.10 4.06
C HIS A 133 -0.53 14.85 3.95
N PHE A 134 0.29 14.54 2.93
CA PHE A 134 1.59 15.19 2.74
C PHE A 134 1.42 16.65 2.33
N SER A 135 0.56 16.94 1.35
CA SER A 135 0.27 18.31 0.91
C SER A 135 -0.26 19.17 2.05
N LEU A 136 -1.15 18.62 2.87
CA LEU A 136 -1.75 19.33 4.00
C LEU A 136 -0.73 19.55 5.12
N MET A 137 0.10 18.55 5.43
CA MET A 137 1.19 18.67 6.38
C MET A 137 2.16 19.79 5.97
N VAL A 138 2.59 19.83 4.71
CA VAL A 138 3.48 20.87 4.20
C VAL A 138 2.83 22.25 4.29
N PHE A 139 1.57 22.37 3.86
CA PHE A 139 0.82 23.62 3.92
C PHE A 139 0.69 24.16 5.35
N LEU A 140 0.28 23.32 6.30
CA LEU A 140 0.13 23.71 7.71
C LEU A 140 1.47 24.04 8.36
N THR A 141 2.55 23.34 7.99
CA THR A 141 3.89 23.61 8.52
C THR A 141 4.45 24.94 8.00
N GLN A 142 4.13 25.34 6.76
CA GLN A 142 4.55 26.63 6.20
C GLN A 142 3.88 27.84 6.87
N LEU A 143 2.63 27.67 7.35
CA LEU A 143 1.91 28.70 8.09
C LEU A 143 2.43 28.87 9.53
N MET A 144 3.26 27.94 10.00
CA MET A 144 3.81 27.96 11.35
C MET A 144 5.08 28.82 11.42
N SER A 145 5.22 29.61 12.48
CA SER A 145 6.45 30.36 12.75
C SER A 145 7.63 29.42 13.03
N LYS A 146 8.84 29.77 12.55
CA LYS A 146 10.07 29.00 12.81
C LYS A 146 10.40 28.86 14.30
N ASN A 147 9.88 29.77 15.13
CA ASN A 147 10.07 29.78 16.59
C ASN A 147 8.91 29.13 17.36
N ALA A 148 8.06 28.35 16.68
CA ALA A 148 6.93 27.70 17.33
C ALA A 148 7.38 26.78 18.49
N SER A 149 6.69 26.91 19.60
CA SER A 149 6.82 26.10 20.80
C SER A 149 6.49 24.63 20.53
N PRO A 150 6.98 23.69 21.36
CA PRO A 150 6.64 22.27 21.23
C PRO A 150 5.13 22.00 21.26
N THR A 151 4.38 22.77 22.04
CA THR A 151 2.91 22.66 22.14
C THR A 151 2.22 23.06 20.84
N GLU A 152 2.67 24.13 20.18
CA GLU A 152 2.16 24.54 18.87
C GLU A 152 2.45 23.48 17.80
N LYS A 153 3.65 22.89 17.82
CA LYS A 153 4.02 21.79 16.90
C LYS A 153 3.13 20.57 17.07
N SER A 154 2.86 20.15 18.31
CA SER A 154 1.91 19.07 18.59
C SER A 154 0.48 19.42 18.15
N GLY A 155 0.05 20.66 18.34
CA GLY A 155 -1.25 21.15 17.86
C GLY A 155 -1.38 21.07 16.34
N VAL A 156 -0.38 21.54 15.60
CA VAL A 156 -0.34 21.46 14.14
C VAL A 156 -0.31 20.01 13.65
N PHE A 157 0.39 19.12 14.36
CA PHE A 157 0.41 17.69 14.02
C PHE A 157 -0.97 17.04 14.16
N ILE A 158 -1.64 17.25 15.31
CA ILE A 158 -3.00 16.73 15.53
C ILE A 158 -3.97 17.33 14.51
N LEU A 159 -3.90 18.63 14.27
CA LEU A 159 -4.70 19.31 13.27
C LEU A 159 -4.48 18.74 11.87
N SER A 160 -3.23 18.48 11.49
CA SER A 160 -2.87 17.87 10.21
C SER A 160 -3.50 16.49 10.05
N ILE A 161 -3.43 15.64 11.07
CA ILE A 161 -4.06 14.31 11.04
C ILE A 161 -5.58 14.44 10.90
N THR A 162 -6.22 15.23 11.77
CA THR A 162 -7.68 15.38 11.77
C THR A 162 -8.16 15.97 10.45
N ALA A 163 -7.53 17.03 9.96
CA ALA A 163 -7.90 17.67 8.70
C ALA A 163 -7.65 16.75 7.50
N SER A 164 -6.60 15.93 7.52
CA SER A 164 -6.33 14.93 6.47
C SER A 164 -7.42 13.87 6.41
N ILE A 165 -7.87 13.34 7.56
CA ILE A 165 -8.95 12.34 7.62
C ILE A 165 -10.27 12.93 7.10
N VAL A 166 -10.58 14.16 7.50
CA VAL A 166 -11.80 14.87 7.05
C VAL A 166 -11.75 15.07 5.54
N MET A 167 -10.66 15.64 5.02
CA MET A 167 -10.48 15.89 3.59
C MET A 167 -10.52 14.59 2.78
N ALA A 168 -9.81 13.55 3.23
CA ALA A 168 -9.82 12.24 2.60
C ALA A 168 -11.22 11.63 2.54
N SER A 169 -12.02 11.80 3.60
CA SER A 169 -13.41 11.32 3.64
C SER A 169 -14.32 12.03 2.65
N VAL A 170 -14.12 13.33 2.45
CA VAL A 170 -14.84 14.13 1.44
C VAL A 170 -14.43 13.70 0.04
N MET A 171 -13.12 13.62 -0.24
CA MET A 171 -12.59 13.18 -1.53
C MET A 171 -13.03 11.78 -1.89
N PHE A 172 -13.01 10.84 -0.93
CA PHE A 172 -13.47 9.48 -1.14
C PHE A 172 -14.92 9.44 -1.62
N LYS A 173 -15.81 10.22 -0.99
CA LYS A 173 -17.23 10.25 -1.33
C LYS A 173 -17.52 10.98 -2.65
N TRP A 174 -16.83 12.09 -2.91
CA TRP A 174 -17.19 13.00 -4.01
C TRP A 174 -16.34 12.84 -5.27
N ILE A 175 -15.13 12.30 -5.14
CA ILE A 175 -14.20 12.16 -6.26
C ILE A 175 -13.97 10.67 -6.55
N GLU A 176 -13.57 9.91 -5.54
CA GLU A 176 -13.14 8.52 -5.72
C GLU A 176 -14.32 7.62 -6.12
N LYS A 177 -15.41 7.63 -5.35
CA LYS A 177 -16.59 6.80 -5.66
C LYS A 177 -17.22 7.11 -7.03
N PRO A 178 -17.45 8.38 -7.41
CA PRO A 178 -17.94 8.69 -8.76
C PRO A 178 -16.97 8.25 -9.86
N SER A 179 -15.66 8.45 -9.67
CA SER A 179 -14.65 8.06 -10.66
C SER A 179 -14.62 6.54 -10.88
N ILE A 180 -14.69 5.75 -9.81
CA ILE A 180 -14.78 4.28 -9.91
C ILE A 180 -16.05 3.88 -10.68
N LYS A 181 -17.18 4.54 -10.41
CA LYS A 181 -18.45 4.25 -11.09
C LYS A 181 -18.36 4.56 -12.60
N VAL A 182 -17.78 5.70 -12.96
CA VAL A 182 -17.54 6.06 -14.37
C VAL A 182 -16.59 5.06 -15.03
N GLY A 183 -15.47 4.72 -14.37
CA GLY A 183 -14.51 3.74 -14.87
C GLY A 183 -15.14 2.37 -15.14
N LYS A 184 -15.98 1.86 -14.24
CA LYS A 184 -16.74 0.61 -14.45
C LYS A 184 -17.70 0.70 -15.64
N LYS A 185 -18.36 1.84 -15.83
CA LYS A 185 -19.26 2.07 -16.98
C LYS A 185 -18.48 2.08 -18.31
N VAL A 186 -17.32 2.72 -18.35
CA VAL A 186 -16.45 2.74 -19.53
C VAL A 186 -15.90 1.34 -19.82
N ALA A 187 -15.38 0.65 -18.80
CA ALA A 187 -14.83 -0.70 -18.95
C ALA A 187 -15.88 -1.71 -19.46
N SER A 188 -17.11 -1.65 -18.94
CA SER A 188 -18.20 -2.51 -19.41
C SER A 188 -18.65 -2.17 -20.84
N ALA A 189 -18.68 -0.89 -21.21
CA ALA A 189 -18.99 -0.50 -22.59
C ALA A 189 -17.91 -0.98 -23.58
N LEU A 190 -16.63 -0.94 -23.18
CA LEU A 190 -15.52 -1.44 -23.99
C LEU A 190 -15.52 -2.97 -24.07
N SER A 191 -15.73 -3.68 -22.97
CA SER A 191 -15.77 -5.16 -22.99
C SER A 191 -16.97 -5.69 -23.78
N ALA A 192 -18.12 -5.02 -23.75
CA ALA A 192 -19.26 -5.34 -24.59
C ALA A 192 -18.96 -5.16 -26.09
N ARG A 193 -18.14 -4.16 -26.45
CA ARG A 193 -17.67 -3.95 -27.83
C ARG A 193 -16.59 -4.94 -28.27
N LEU A 194 -15.84 -5.50 -27.32
CA LEU A 194 -14.75 -6.44 -27.56
C LEU A 194 -15.18 -7.92 -27.53
N LYS A 195 -16.43 -8.26 -27.16
CA LYS A 195 -16.95 -9.62 -27.35
C LYS A 195 -16.84 -9.97 -28.85
N PRO A 196 -15.94 -10.88 -29.26
CA PRO A 196 -15.93 -11.36 -30.62
C PRO A 196 -17.22 -12.14 -30.85
N TYR A 197 -17.74 -12.09 -32.08
CA TYR A 197 -18.70 -13.07 -32.58
C TYR A 197 -18.03 -14.46 -32.50
N THR A 198 -18.20 -15.17 -31.39
CA THR A 198 -17.98 -16.61 -31.32
C THR A 198 -19.33 -17.28 -31.51
N ASN A 199 -19.64 -17.62 -32.77
CA ASN A 199 -20.55 -18.71 -33.10
C ASN A 199 -19.82 -20.04 -32.92
#